data_AF-I4B3S0-F1
#
_entry.id   AF-I4B3S0-F1
#
_cell.length_a   1.000
_cell.length_b   1.000
_cell.length_c   1.000
_cell.angle_alpha   90.00
_cell.angle_beta   90.00
_cell.angle_gamma   90.00
#
_symmetry.space_group_name_H-M   'P 1'
#
loop_
_entity.id
_entity.type
_entity.pdbx_description
1 polymer ?
#
loop_
_entity_poly.entity_id
_entity_poly.type
_entity_poly.pdbx_seq_one_letter_code
_entity_poly.pdbx_strand_id
1 'polypeptide(L)'
;MKCSKQPAFLTNKPAKISNLWEVHLSQKLWQSLASLAKLRRCSYSTITRYCVFRLAEQQNLRCLALYTNVLNQIRDDMRQTPTKHRHVVCLYGEDEVLIRMAAMRLGITVSAFIRLALWLYLPRIAMEKHSLRSVSDYALFWRGIKRWAQIRCSAMNTLGIPTLRTYTFSNFKPQEWWPRAGLVHFMFPLAA
;
A
#
# COMPACT_ATOMS: atom_id res chain seq x y z
N MET A 1 -15.37 -1.93 -1.63
CA MET A 1 -16.51 -1.51 -0.78
C MET A 1 -16.33 -0.04 -0.44
N LYS A 2 -17.34 0.81 -0.62
CA LYS A 2 -17.22 2.24 -0.26
C LYS A 2 -17.29 2.40 1.27
N CYS A 3 -16.42 3.23 1.84
CA CYS A 3 -16.42 3.49 3.28
C CYS A 3 -17.53 4.47 3.63
N SER A 4 -18.58 4.00 4.31
CA SER A 4 -19.73 4.83 4.71
C SER A 4 -19.46 5.67 5.97
N LYS A 5 -18.62 5.17 6.89
CA LYS A 5 -18.30 5.84 8.15
C LYS A 5 -16.80 6.05 8.28
N GLN A 6 -16.39 7.31 8.39
CA GLN A 6 -14.99 7.68 8.59
C GLN A 6 -14.61 7.55 10.07
N PRO A 7 -13.37 7.11 10.39
CA PRO A 7 -12.85 7.16 11.74
C PRO A 7 -12.84 8.59 12.31
N ALA A 8 -13.03 8.73 13.63
CA ALA A 8 -13.11 10.02 14.30
C ALA A 8 -11.88 10.93 14.05
N PHE A 9 -10.69 10.35 13.91
CA PHE A 9 -9.46 11.12 13.64
C PHE A 9 -9.38 11.71 12.21
N LEU A 10 -10.28 11.29 11.31
CA LEU A 10 -10.43 11.88 9.96
C LEU A 10 -11.55 12.91 9.87
N THR A 11 -12.25 13.19 10.98
CA THR A 11 -13.29 14.21 11.02
C THR A 11 -12.69 15.56 10.63
N ASN A 12 -13.33 16.28 9.70
CA ASN A 12 -12.87 17.57 9.16
C ASN A 12 -11.51 17.54 8.44
N LYS A 13 -10.96 16.36 8.12
CA LYS A 13 -9.76 16.26 7.29
C LYS A 13 -10.14 16.18 5.79
N PRO A 14 -9.32 16.75 4.88
CA PRO A 14 -9.50 16.55 3.43
C PRO A 14 -9.25 15.08 3.04
N ALA A 15 -8.60 14.34 3.94
CA ALA A 15 -8.41 12.91 3.86
C ALA A 15 -9.65 12.10 4.22
N LYS A 16 -10.24 11.44 3.21
CA LYS A 16 -11.26 10.41 3.44
C LYS A 16 -10.76 9.06 2.98
N ILE A 17 -11.12 8.01 3.72
CA ILE A 17 -11.06 6.64 3.22
C ILE A 17 -12.08 6.57 2.07
N SER A 18 -11.58 6.46 0.85
CA SER A 18 -12.42 6.38 -0.34
C SER A 18 -13.00 4.97 -0.46
N ASN A 19 -12.15 3.97 -0.34
CA ASN A 19 -12.51 2.58 -0.51
C ASN A 19 -11.86 1.66 0.53
N LEU A 20 -12.60 0.63 0.88
CA LEU A 20 -12.15 -0.52 1.65
C LEU A 20 -11.95 -1.67 0.68
N TRP A 21 -10.74 -2.22 0.67
CA TRP A 21 -10.38 -3.39 -0.12
C TRP A 21 -10.27 -4.62 0.77
N GLU A 22 -11.02 -5.65 0.44
CA GLU A 22 -10.98 -6.91 1.17
C GLU A 22 -10.04 -7.90 0.49
N VAL A 23 -9.17 -8.53 1.29
CA VAL A 23 -8.26 -9.58 0.83
C VAL A 23 -8.26 -10.72 1.83
N HIS A 24 -8.44 -11.93 1.32
CA HIS A 24 -8.29 -13.14 2.11
C HIS A 24 -6.81 -13.50 2.20
N LEU A 25 -6.25 -13.59 3.41
CA LEU A 25 -4.88 -13.97 3.67
C LEU A 25 -4.81 -15.41 4.18
N SER A 26 -3.73 -16.10 3.88
CA SER A 26 -3.39 -17.35 4.56
C SER A 26 -3.05 -17.09 6.01
N GLN A 27 -3.10 -18.15 6.82
CA GLN A 27 -2.78 -18.05 8.24
C GLN A 27 -1.33 -17.54 8.45
N LYS A 28 -0.39 -18.00 7.61
CA LYS A 28 1.02 -17.57 7.64
C LYS A 28 1.19 -16.07 7.39
N LEU A 29 0.56 -15.54 6.34
CA LEU A 29 0.61 -14.11 6.04
C LEU A 29 -0.08 -13.29 7.12
N TRP A 30 -1.21 -13.78 7.63
CA TRP A 30 -1.96 -13.10 8.69
C TRP A 30 -1.15 -13.01 9.99
N GLN A 31 -0.58 -14.12 10.46
CA GLN A 31 0.23 -14.14 11.67
C GLN A 31 1.44 -13.21 11.56
N SER A 32 2.11 -13.20 10.39
CA SER A 32 3.24 -12.29 10.12
C SER A 32 2.82 -10.83 10.13
N LEU A 33 1.67 -10.50 9.53
CA LEU A 33 1.13 -9.15 9.53
C LEU A 33 0.74 -8.71 10.96
N ALA A 34 0.07 -9.58 11.71
CA ALA A 34 -0.40 -9.30 13.06
C ALA A 34 0.75 -9.09 14.05
N SER A 35 1.78 -9.93 13.99
CA SER A 35 2.98 -9.80 14.84
C SER A 35 3.72 -8.50 14.56
N LEU A 36 3.90 -8.14 13.28
CA LEU A 36 4.58 -6.90 12.90
C LEU A 36 3.78 -5.65 13.25
N ALA A 37 2.46 -5.68 13.10
CA ALA A 37 1.59 -4.58 13.49
C ALA A 37 1.68 -4.30 14.99
N LYS A 38 1.68 -5.37 15.80
CA LYS A 38 1.87 -5.28 17.25
C LYS A 38 3.26 -4.71 17.58
N LEU A 39 4.32 -5.25 16.99
CA LEU A 39 5.70 -4.82 17.21
C LEU A 39 5.90 -3.33 16.85
N ARG A 40 5.36 -2.91 15.70
CA ARG A 40 5.51 -1.53 15.18
C ARG A 40 4.45 -0.56 15.70
N ARG A 41 3.56 -1.01 16.59
CA ARG A 41 2.46 -0.22 17.19
C ARG A 41 1.66 0.55 16.12
N CYS A 42 1.29 -0.12 15.04
CA CYS A 42 0.57 0.49 13.93
C CYS A 42 -0.56 -0.41 13.43
N SER A 43 -1.45 0.14 12.60
CA SER A 43 -2.58 -0.64 12.08
C SER A 43 -2.12 -1.67 11.04
N TYR A 44 -2.87 -2.77 10.91
CA TYR A 44 -2.65 -3.76 9.84
C TYR A 44 -2.67 -3.09 8.46
N SER A 45 -3.61 -2.16 8.24
CA SER A 45 -3.71 -1.42 7.00
C SER A 45 -2.48 -0.55 6.72
N THR A 46 -1.79 -0.02 7.75
CA THR A 46 -0.55 0.76 7.57
C THR A 46 0.57 -0.10 7.00
N ILE A 47 0.76 -1.31 7.55
CA ILE A 47 1.76 -2.26 7.05
C ILE A 47 1.40 -2.73 5.64
N THR A 48 0.15 -3.09 5.40
CA THR A 48 -0.28 -3.54 4.08
C THR A 48 -0.09 -2.45 3.03
N ARG A 49 -0.46 -1.20 3.32
CA ARG A 49 -0.22 -0.06 2.41
C ARG A 49 1.25 0.16 2.12
N TYR A 50 2.10 0.09 3.15
CA TYR A 50 3.55 0.17 2.94
C TYR A 50 4.03 -0.86 1.93
N CYS A 51 3.66 -2.13 2.11
CA CYS A 51 4.07 -3.21 1.22
C CYS A 51 3.56 -2.99 -0.21
N VAL A 52 2.28 -2.66 -0.32
CA VAL A 52 1.57 -2.46 -1.60
C VAL A 52 2.16 -1.30 -2.39
N PHE A 53 2.39 -0.13 -1.76
CA PHE A 53 2.97 1.02 -2.46
C PHE A 53 4.45 0.84 -2.75
N ARG A 54 5.19 0.14 -1.89
CA ARG A 54 6.58 -0.21 -2.19
C ARG A 54 6.71 -1.07 -3.43
N LEU A 55 5.74 -1.95 -3.70
CA LEU A 55 5.66 -2.71 -4.95
C LEU A 55 5.16 -1.84 -6.11
N ALA A 56 4.04 -1.14 -5.93
CA ALA A 56 3.37 -0.40 -7.00
C ALA A 56 4.21 0.73 -7.61
N GLU A 57 5.11 1.33 -6.82
CA GLU A 57 6.00 2.41 -7.26
C GLU A 57 7.25 1.90 -8.01
N GLN A 58 7.45 0.59 -8.15
CA GLN A 58 8.60 0.08 -8.91
C GLN A 58 8.42 0.37 -10.41
N GLN A 59 9.36 1.12 -11.00
CA GLN A 59 9.35 1.46 -12.44
C GLN A 59 9.32 0.20 -13.32
N ASN A 60 10.00 -0.86 -12.89
CA ASN A 60 10.16 -2.12 -13.58
C ASN A 60 9.38 -3.26 -12.92
N LEU A 61 8.07 -3.11 -12.77
CA LEU A 61 7.16 -4.22 -12.43
C LEU A 61 7.20 -5.41 -13.44
N ARG A 62 8.06 -5.39 -14.46
CA ARG A 62 8.15 -6.41 -15.51
C ARG A 62 9.00 -7.63 -15.15
N CYS A 63 9.51 -7.76 -13.92
CA CYS A 63 10.28 -8.93 -13.50
C CYS A 63 9.37 -10.16 -13.27
N LEU A 64 8.82 -10.69 -14.37
CA LEU A 64 7.76 -11.71 -14.34
C LEU A 64 8.24 -13.00 -13.66
N ALA A 65 9.46 -13.48 -13.94
CA ALA A 65 9.92 -14.78 -13.43
C ALA A 65 9.96 -14.87 -11.90
N LEU A 66 10.53 -13.87 -11.21
CA LEU A 66 10.56 -13.82 -9.75
C LEU A 66 9.14 -13.73 -9.19
N TYR A 67 8.30 -12.85 -9.75
CA TYR A 67 6.93 -12.68 -9.28
C TYR A 67 6.08 -13.92 -9.53
N THR A 68 6.24 -14.61 -10.66
CA THR A 68 5.54 -15.86 -10.98
C THR A 68 5.88 -16.95 -9.97
N ASN A 69 7.16 -17.11 -9.63
CA ASN A 69 7.57 -18.09 -8.61
C ASN A 69 6.93 -17.79 -7.25
N VAL A 70 6.94 -16.52 -6.83
CA VAL A 70 6.30 -16.11 -5.56
C VAL A 70 4.77 -16.24 -5.62
N LEU A 71 4.15 -15.92 -6.75
CA LEU A 71 2.71 -16.08 -6.95
C LEU A 71 2.29 -17.55 -6.89
N ASN A 72 3.10 -18.47 -7.43
CA ASN A 72 2.88 -19.91 -7.31
C ASN A 72 2.95 -20.35 -5.83
N GLN A 73 3.98 -19.92 -5.09
CA GLN A 73 4.09 -20.19 -3.66
C GLN A 73 2.87 -19.67 -2.88
N ILE A 74 2.44 -18.43 -3.15
CA ILE A 74 1.25 -17.86 -2.53
C ILE A 74 0.01 -18.67 -2.88
N ARG A 75 -0.13 -19.11 -4.15
CA ARG A 75 -1.27 -19.91 -4.57
C ARG A 75 -1.33 -21.24 -3.84
N ASP A 76 -0.18 -21.91 -3.69
CA ASP A 76 -0.09 -23.20 -3.01
C ASP A 76 -0.35 -23.04 -1.50
N ASP A 77 0.22 -22.02 -0.87
CA ASP A 77 -0.05 -21.64 0.52
C ASP A 77 -1.54 -21.34 0.76
N MET A 78 -2.18 -20.59 -0.15
CA MET A 78 -3.62 -20.30 -0.10
C MET A 78 -4.53 -21.52 -0.34
N ARG A 79 -4.02 -22.57 -1.00
CA ARG A 79 -4.73 -23.84 -1.22
C ARG A 79 -4.61 -24.77 -0.01
N GLN A 80 -3.42 -24.82 0.59
CA GLN A 80 -3.13 -25.67 1.76
C GLN A 80 -3.71 -25.10 3.06
N THR A 81 -3.99 -23.80 3.11
CA THR A 81 -4.55 -23.17 4.31
C THR A 81 -6.06 -23.45 4.43
N PRO A 82 -6.52 -24.16 5.49
CA PRO A 82 -7.94 -24.48 5.68
C PRO A 82 -8.78 -23.26 6.05
N THR A 83 -8.21 -22.33 6.83
CA THR A 83 -8.90 -21.12 7.32
C THR A 83 -8.24 -19.87 6.77
N LYS A 84 -9.00 -19.04 6.06
CA LYS A 84 -8.51 -17.77 5.47
C LYS A 84 -8.93 -16.61 6.34
N HIS A 85 -8.00 -15.71 6.66
CA HIS A 85 -8.30 -14.50 7.41
C HIS A 85 -8.78 -13.38 6.47
N ARG A 86 -9.91 -12.77 6.80
CA ARG A 86 -10.46 -11.62 6.07
C ARG A 86 -9.75 -10.34 6.52
N HIS A 87 -8.80 -9.86 5.71
CA HIS A 87 -8.09 -8.61 5.96
C HIS A 87 -8.71 -7.45 5.16
N VAL A 88 -8.92 -6.31 5.80
CA VAL A 88 -9.44 -5.09 5.17
C VAL A 88 -8.35 -4.03 5.10
N VAL A 89 -8.11 -3.52 3.88
CA VAL A 89 -7.16 -2.43 3.60
C VAL A 89 -7.94 -1.14 3.38
N CYS A 90 -7.58 -0.09 4.12
CA CYS A 90 -8.13 1.25 3.95
C CYS A 90 -7.33 2.01 2.88
N LEU A 91 -7.99 2.36 1.79
CA LEU A 91 -7.41 3.15 0.70
C LEU A 91 -7.95 4.58 0.76
N TYR A 92 -7.08 5.55 0.53
CA TYR A 92 -7.38 6.97 0.69
C TYR A 92 -7.19 7.70 -0.63
N GLY A 93 -8.07 8.66 -0.92
CA GLY A 93 -8.01 9.38 -2.19
C GLY A 93 -7.99 8.42 -3.37
N GLU A 94 -6.97 8.53 -4.24
CA GLU A 94 -6.81 7.71 -5.44
C GLU A 94 -5.78 6.58 -5.29
N ASP A 95 -5.45 6.19 -4.04
CA ASP A 95 -4.61 5.02 -3.73
C ASP A 95 -5.00 3.77 -4.56
N GLU A 96 -6.32 3.52 -4.71
CA GLU A 96 -6.83 2.38 -5.46
C GLU A 96 -6.47 2.42 -6.94
N VAL A 97 -6.40 3.59 -7.56
CA VAL A 97 -6.06 3.74 -8.99
C VAL A 97 -4.64 3.24 -9.23
N LEU A 98 -3.68 3.67 -8.41
CA LEU A 98 -2.29 3.19 -8.50
C LEU A 98 -2.19 1.68 -8.33
N ILE A 99 -2.89 1.14 -7.32
CA ILE A 99 -2.85 -0.30 -7.03
C ILE A 99 -3.44 -1.11 -8.19
N ARG A 100 -4.56 -0.65 -8.77
CA ARG A 100 -5.18 -1.28 -9.95
C ARG A 100 -4.25 -1.23 -11.15
N MET A 101 -3.63 -0.09 -11.44
CA MET A 101 -2.66 0.03 -12.54
C MET A 101 -1.47 -0.92 -12.36
N ALA A 102 -0.92 -1.02 -11.15
CA ALA A 102 0.18 -1.93 -10.85
C ALA A 102 -0.23 -3.41 -11.01
N ALA A 103 -1.41 -3.78 -10.52
CA ALA A 103 -1.96 -5.13 -10.68
C ALA A 103 -2.21 -5.46 -12.16
N MET A 104 -2.76 -4.53 -12.94
CA MET A 104 -2.94 -4.67 -14.39
C MET A 104 -1.61 -4.85 -15.12
N ARG A 105 -0.58 -4.07 -14.76
CA ARG A 105 0.77 -4.19 -15.34
C ARG A 105 1.41 -5.55 -15.09
N LEU A 106 1.02 -6.23 -14.01
CA LEU A 106 1.43 -7.59 -13.69
C LEU A 106 0.49 -8.69 -14.22
N GLY A 107 -0.67 -8.32 -14.79
CA GLY A 107 -1.66 -9.30 -15.26
C GLY A 107 -2.34 -10.09 -14.13
N ILE A 108 -2.46 -9.51 -12.94
CA ILE A 108 -3.05 -10.19 -11.77
C ILE A 108 -4.19 -9.38 -11.13
N THR A 109 -4.99 -10.02 -10.28
CA THR A 109 -6.01 -9.32 -9.49
C THR A 109 -5.37 -8.43 -8.42
N VAL A 110 -6.07 -7.37 -7.99
CA VAL A 110 -5.62 -6.51 -6.88
C VAL A 110 -5.41 -7.32 -5.59
N SER A 111 -6.26 -8.30 -5.30
CA SER A 111 -6.09 -9.16 -4.13
C SER A 111 -4.83 -10.03 -4.22
N ALA A 112 -4.51 -10.56 -5.42
CA ALA A 112 -3.24 -11.26 -5.65
C ALA A 112 -2.04 -10.31 -5.53
N PHE A 113 -2.16 -9.08 -6.04
CA PHE A 113 -1.14 -8.04 -5.91
C PHE A 113 -0.85 -7.70 -4.45
N ILE A 114 -1.89 -7.54 -3.63
CA ILE A 114 -1.74 -7.27 -2.19
C ILE A 114 -1.01 -8.43 -1.50
N ARG A 115 -1.39 -9.69 -1.79
CA ARG A 115 -0.70 -10.86 -1.24
C ARG A 115 0.77 -10.93 -1.68
N LEU A 116 1.04 -10.68 -2.96
CA LEU A 116 2.39 -10.63 -3.51
C LEU A 116 3.24 -9.59 -2.78
N ALA A 117 2.70 -8.37 -2.61
CA ALA A 117 3.36 -7.32 -1.87
C ALA A 117 3.64 -7.71 -0.41
N LEU A 118 2.66 -8.28 0.29
CA LEU A 118 2.84 -8.75 1.67
C LEU A 118 3.91 -9.84 1.76
N TRP A 119 3.89 -10.84 0.89
CA TRP A 119 4.87 -11.92 0.87
C TRP A 119 6.30 -11.41 0.66
N LEU A 120 6.48 -10.46 -0.25
CA LEU A 120 7.80 -9.90 -0.57
C LEU A 120 8.33 -8.96 0.52
N TYR A 121 7.46 -8.19 1.18
CA TYR A 121 7.88 -7.06 2.00
C TYR A 121 7.67 -7.24 3.51
N LEU A 122 6.80 -8.14 3.98
CA LEU A 122 6.69 -8.44 5.42
C LEU A 122 8.02 -8.91 6.03
N PRO A 123 8.78 -9.85 5.42
CA PRO A 123 10.07 -10.27 5.97
C PRO A 123 11.06 -9.10 6.11
N ARG A 124 11.00 -8.12 5.19
CA ARG A 124 11.87 -6.94 5.24
C ARG A 124 11.53 -5.99 6.38
N ILE A 125 10.26 -5.90 6.76
CA ILE A 125 9.82 -5.09 7.91
C ILE A 125 10.19 -5.76 9.24
N ALA A 126 10.21 -7.09 9.25
CA ALA A 126 10.62 -7.90 10.40
C ALA A 126 12.11 -7.81 10.73
N MET A 127 12.95 -7.40 9.77
CA MET A 127 14.39 -7.25 10.00
C MET A 127 14.68 -6.23 11.12
N GLU A 128 15.60 -6.60 12.00
CA GLU A 128 16.02 -5.79 13.15
C GLU A 128 16.65 -4.46 12.73
N LYS A 129 16.56 -3.46 13.62
CA LYS A 129 17.10 -2.10 13.38
C LYS A 129 18.59 -2.10 13.06
N HIS A 130 19.35 -3.07 13.56
CA HIS A 130 20.80 -3.21 13.33
C HIS A 130 21.16 -3.77 11.94
N SER A 131 20.19 -4.23 11.15
CA SER A 131 20.45 -4.64 9.77
C SER A 131 20.59 -3.43 8.85
N LEU A 132 21.55 -3.48 7.91
CA LEU A 132 21.72 -2.49 6.83
C LEU A 132 20.45 -2.29 5.96
N ARG A 133 19.54 -3.27 5.96
CA ARG A 133 18.28 -3.23 5.19
C ARG A 133 17.05 -2.99 6.07
N SER A 134 17.24 -2.57 7.31
CA SER A 134 16.16 -2.36 8.26
C SER A 134 15.20 -1.26 7.77
N VAL A 135 13.90 -1.48 7.98
CA VAL A 135 12.89 -0.47 7.66
C VAL A 135 12.76 0.47 8.86
N SER A 136 13.20 1.71 8.68
CA SER A 136 13.03 2.75 9.70
C SER A 136 11.55 3.07 9.91
N ASP A 137 11.21 3.48 11.13
CA ASP A 137 9.85 3.86 11.48
C ASP A 137 9.39 5.06 10.64
N TYR A 138 10.32 5.94 10.24
CA TYR A 138 10.09 7.02 9.29
C TYR A 138 9.73 6.49 7.90
N ALA A 139 10.50 5.56 7.32
CA ALA A 139 10.19 4.99 6.01
C ALA A 139 8.85 4.24 6.00
N LEU A 140 8.54 3.53 7.09
CA LEU A 140 7.25 2.86 7.29
C LEU A 140 6.09 3.87 7.35
N PHE A 141 6.30 5.01 8.03
CA PHE A 141 5.32 6.11 8.04
C PHE A 141 5.06 6.60 6.62
N TRP A 142 6.09 7.11 5.94
CA TRP A 142 5.93 7.81 4.68
C TRP A 142 5.30 7.00 3.55
N ARG A 143 5.53 5.70 3.54
CA ARG A 143 4.95 4.78 2.55
C ARG A 143 3.66 4.11 3.04
N GLY A 144 3.40 4.10 4.36
CA GLY A 144 2.16 3.58 4.94
C GLY A 144 1.07 4.66 5.14
N ILE A 145 1.43 5.94 5.05
CA ILE A 145 0.50 7.07 5.10
C ILE A 145 -0.14 7.35 3.75
N LYS A 146 -1.12 8.25 3.79
CA LYS A 146 -1.82 8.81 2.64
C LYS A 146 -0.89 9.64 1.78
N ARG A 147 -0.77 9.26 0.51
CA ARG A 147 0.09 9.93 -0.47
C ARG A 147 -0.73 10.66 -1.51
N TRP A 148 -1.50 9.93 -2.31
CA TRP A 148 -2.05 10.45 -3.56
C TRP A 148 -3.42 11.08 -3.39
N ALA A 149 -3.49 12.39 -3.57
CA ALA A 149 -4.73 13.15 -3.59
C ALA A 149 -5.47 12.99 -4.91
N GLN A 150 -4.72 13.06 -6.01
CA GLN A 150 -5.24 12.88 -7.35
C GLN A 150 -4.18 12.24 -8.25
N ILE A 151 -4.59 11.35 -9.13
CA ILE A 151 -3.82 10.71 -10.18
C ILE A 151 -4.55 11.01 -11.49
N ARG A 152 -4.17 12.11 -12.16
CA ARG A 152 -4.78 12.47 -13.44
C ARG A 152 -4.13 11.66 -14.55
N CYS A 153 -4.96 11.03 -15.38
CA CYS A 153 -4.54 10.45 -16.64
C CYS A 153 -4.73 11.49 -17.74
N SER A 154 -3.61 11.99 -18.28
CA SER A 154 -3.61 12.86 -19.45
C SER A 154 -3.43 12.00 -20.69
N ALA A 155 -4.35 12.17 -21.64
CA ALA A 155 -4.40 11.42 -22.88
C ALA A 155 -4.15 12.35 -24.07
N MET A 156 -3.09 12.08 -24.82
CA MET A 156 -2.87 12.71 -26.12
C MET A 156 -3.25 11.71 -27.21
N ASN A 157 -4.23 12.08 -28.02
CA ASN A 157 -4.64 11.32 -29.20
C ASN A 157 -4.33 12.14 -30.45
N THR A 158 -3.60 11.56 -31.39
CA THR A 158 -3.36 12.17 -32.70
C THR A 158 -4.25 11.45 -33.71
N LEU A 159 -5.20 12.16 -34.34
CA LEU A 159 -6.14 11.59 -35.31
C LEU A 159 -6.97 10.40 -34.77
N GLY A 160 -7.36 10.46 -33.49
CA GLY A 160 -8.08 9.36 -32.83
C GLY A 160 -7.21 8.17 -32.40
N ILE A 161 -5.92 8.18 -32.73
CA ILE A 161 -4.96 7.14 -32.33
C ILE A 161 -4.36 7.50 -30.97
N PRO A 162 -4.33 6.58 -29.98
CA PRO A 162 -3.74 6.84 -28.68
C PRO A 162 -2.21 6.94 -28.75
N THR A 163 -1.69 8.16 -28.83
CA THR A 163 -0.26 8.45 -28.98
C THR A 163 0.48 8.44 -27.64
N LEU A 164 -0.11 9.07 -26.62
CA LEU A 164 0.52 9.18 -25.30
C LEU A 164 -0.54 9.09 -24.19
N ARG A 165 -0.17 8.39 -23.11
CA ARG A 165 -0.91 8.36 -21.85
C ARG A 165 0.08 8.65 -20.73
N THR A 166 -0.11 9.76 -20.02
CA THR A 166 0.73 10.14 -18.88
C THR A 166 -0.10 10.22 -17.62
N TYR A 167 0.47 9.75 -16.51
CA TYR A 167 -0.15 9.88 -15.19
C TYR A 167 0.60 10.94 -14.39
N THR A 168 -0.13 11.98 -13.97
CA THR A 168 0.39 13.00 -13.06
C THR A 168 -0.15 12.78 -11.67
N PHE A 169 0.74 12.78 -10.67
CA PHE A 169 0.41 12.48 -9.29
C PHE A 169 0.46 13.76 -8.45
N SER A 170 -0.60 14.04 -7.72
CA SER A 170 -0.62 15.10 -6.70
C SER A 170 -0.69 14.49 -5.30
N ASN A 171 0.11 15.05 -4.39
CA ASN A 171 0.13 14.63 -2.99
C ASN A 171 -0.75 15.54 -2.13
N PHE A 172 -1.19 15.03 -0.98
CA PHE A 172 -1.77 15.88 0.07
C PHE A 172 -0.71 16.81 0.66
N LYS A 173 -1.11 18.03 1.04
CA LYS A 173 -0.19 18.98 1.66
C LYS A 173 0.30 18.44 3.02
N PRO A 174 1.53 18.76 3.46
CA PRO A 174 2.05 18.30 4.75
C PRO A 174 1.13 18.57 5.95
N GLN A 175 0.46 19.73 5.95
CA GLN A 175 -0.48 20.16 6.99
C GLN A 175 -1.76 19.29 7.03
N GLU A 176 -2.03 18.56 5.96
CA GLU A 176 -3.19 17.67 5.81
C GLU A 176 -2.87 16.22 6.19
N TRP A 177 -1.60 15.93 6.54
CA TRP A 177 -1.20 14.62 7.04
C TRP A 177 -1.63 14.45 8.50
N TRP A 178 -1.91 13.20 8.90
CA TRP A 178 -2.24 12.91 10.29
C TRP A 178 -0.97 12.82 11.14
N PRO A 179 -0.99 13.33 12.39
CA PRO A 179 0.08 13.05 13.33
C PRO A 179 0.10 11.56 13.66
N ARG A 180 1.29 10.98 13.83
CA ARG A 180 1.39 9.70 14.55
C ARG A 180 1.06 9.96 16.01
N ALA A 181 0.31 9.04 16.64
CA ALA A 181 0.24 9.00 18.10
C ALA A 181 1.68 8.94 18.65
N GLY A 182 2.13 10.00 19.32
CA GLY A 182 3.48 10.12 19.89
C GLY A 182 4.54 10.87 19.06
N LEU A 183 4.24 11.43 17.88
CA LEU A 183 5.19 12.24 17.09
C LEU A 183 4.64 13.67 16.86
N VAL A 184 4.26 14.34 17.94
CA VAL A 184 3.83 15.75 17.90
C VAL A 184 5.02 16.70 17.67
N HIS A 185 6.26 16.22 17.83
CA HIS A 185 7.46 17.06 17.84
C HIS A 185 8.26 17.18 16.53
N PHE A 186 7.91 16.48 15.45
CA PHE A 186 8.51 16.74 14.14
C PHE A 186 7.61 17.67 13.32
N MET A 187 7.33 18.85 13.85
CA MET A 187 7.10 20.01 12.98
C MET A 187 8.44 20.27 12.30
N PHE A 188 8.49 20.07 10.99
CA PHE A 188 9.59 20.57 10.18
C PHE A 188 9.77 22.07 10.47
N PRO A 189 10.98 22.58 10.75
CA PRO A 189 11.23 23.98 10.54
C PRO A 189 11.03 24.21 9.04
N LEU A 190 10.03 25.02 8.71
CA LEU A 190 9.95 25.65 7.41
C LEU A 190 11.23 26.48 7.27
N ALA A 191 12.20 25.98 6.51
CA ALA A 191 13.26 26.83 6.01
C ALA A 191 12.59 27.80 5.01
N ALA A 192 12.75 29.09 5.31
CA ALA A 192 12.36 30.22 4.47
C ALA A 192 13.13 30.23 3.15
#